data_AF-W0RQZ6-F1
#
_entry.id   AF-W0RQZ6-F1
#
_cell.length_a   1.000
_cell.length_b   1.000
_cell.length_c   1.000
_cell.angle_alpha   90.00
_cell.angle_beta   90.00
_cell.angle_gamma   90.00
#
_symmetry.space_group_name_H-M   'P 1'
#
loop_
_entity.id
_entity.type
_entity.pdbx_description
1 polymer ?
#
loop_
_entity_poly.entity_id
_entity_poly.type
_entity_poly.pdbx_seq_one_letter_code
_entity_poly.pdbx_strand_id
1 'polypeptide(L)'
;MRALLGLRCVAVLLPAIAGPLFAQDRVLVPGNPPLTEAAVGTAAQLYEWALDVRLNEPQYHEFERLLVDRWKQPGGAARAEIVATGARWGDVARMRVTERGAIQPRVQDSLLARLRAGARGDDADRWLLARYAEGHRVLAGGSPPLTQALADRMADYWEWVLDVRFSDRERWELQQLEVSMWGQRDAAWKQNWVTFIPGWWTTMTSLGPVERTVLRVQARTNVLAEIRQTPGDPFDRWRLARYEAAHRPGGDMNPVLVAGAVPLTQDMVTQYCAFVEWRRRLQLTGLGAQQRQQLQQLVVADWKSGDAAARQALLADLGWWLQVFPGLTDAQRQDVIYKNEHTGAYLERLHQSPDANARGWYLSLEALTLETFRYRAVMQNMYIQTWRSMIESNRATMTQIARNLAPSGRYEYDARTGAYDRYTPYVP
;
A
#
# COMPACT_ATOMS: atom_id res chain seq x y z
N MET A 1 35.47 49.67 -36.48
CA MET A 1 34.68 48.56 -37.04
C MET A 1 34.96 47.33 -36.19
N ARG A 2 34.21 47.13 -35.09
CA ARG A 2 33.06 46.21 -34.95
C ARG A 2 33.36 44.75 -35.35
N ALA A 3 33.79 43.95 -34.38
CA ALA A 3 33.48 42.53 -34.29
C ALA A 3 33.12 42.24 -32.83
N LEU A 4 31.83 42.06 -32.58
CA LEU A 4 31.18 41.87 -31.29
C LEU A 4 30.20 40.70 -31.47
N LEU A 5 30.14 39.83 -30.46
CA LEU A 5 29.05 38.88 -30.13
C LEU A 5 28.83 37.69 -31.09
N GLY A 6 28.55 36.47 -30.64
CA GLY A 6 28.06 36.08 -29.31
C GLY A 6 28.37 34.63 -28.96
N LEU A 7 28.93 34.46 -27.76
CA LEU A 7 28.77 33.26 -26.95
C LEU A 7 27.27 33.04 -26.74
N ARG A 8 26.71 31.96 -27.29
CA ARG A 8 25.40 31.45 -26.87
C ARG A 8 25.59 30.72 -25.54
N CYS A 9 25.35 31.44 -24.45
CA CYS A 9 25.00 30.82 -23.17
C CYS A 9 23.74 29.97 -23.38
N VAL A 10 23.89 28.65 -23.46
CA VAL A 10 22.80 27.72 -23.20
C VAL A 10 22.54 27.80 -21.71
N ALA A 11 21.66 28.73 -21.32
CA ALA A 11 21.04 28.72 -20.02
C ALA A 11 20.20 27.45 -19.94
N VAL A 12 20.76 26.41 -19.34
CA VAL A 12 20.00 25.28 -18.82
C VAL A 12 19.08 25.87 -17.76
N LEU A 13 17.83 26.15 -18.15
CA LEU A 13 16.73 26.32 -17.22
C LEU A 13 16.54 24.97 -16.52
N LEU A 14 17.27 24.78 -15.43
CA LEU A 14 16.85 23.88 -14.36
C LEU A 14 15.53 24.50 -13.86
N PRO A 15 14.35 23.89 -14.10
CA PRO A 15 13.19 24.27 -13.32
C PRO A 15 13.60 24.06 -11.87
N ALA A 16 13.51 25.14 -11.08
CA ALA A 16 13.59 25.04 -9.64
C ALA A 16 12.66 23.90 -9.23
N ILE A 17 13.24 22.84 -8.69
CA ILE A 17 12.51 21.74 -8.08
C ILE A 17 11.86 22.36 -6.84
N ALA A 18 10.71 23.00 -7.06
CA ALA A 18 9.74 23.20 -6.01
C ALA A 18 9.51 21.80 -5.44
N GLY A 19 9.73 21.65 -4.13
CA GLY A 19 9.46 20.41 -3.43
C GLY A 19 8.06 19.89 -3.75
N PRO A 20 7.78 18.60 -3.49
CA PRO A 20 6.50 18.01 -3.86
C PRO A 20 5.37 18.94 -3.43
N LEU A 21 4.59 19.40 -4.42
CA LEU A 21 3.34 20.10 -4.19
C LEU A 21 2.45 19.11 -3.43
N PHE A 22 2.56 19.11 -2.09
CA PHE A 22 1.57 18.50 -1.25
C PHE A 22 0.28 19.20 -1.63
N ALA A 23 -0.61 18.48 -2.33
CA ALA A 23 -1.93 18.99 -2.66
C ALA A 23 -2.50 19.59 -1.37
N GLN A 24 -2.85 20.87 -1.40
CA GLN A 24 -3.43 21.53 -0.24
C GLN A 24 -4.69 20.77 0.12
N ASP A 25 -4.70 20.19 1.32
CA ASP A 25 -5.83 19.42 1.82
C ASP A 25 -7.09 20.29 1.83
N ARG A 26 -8.18 19.80 1.22
CA ARG A 26 -9.40 20.58 0.99
C ARG A 26 -10.02 20.91 2.34
N VAL A 27 -10.14 22.21 2.65
CA VAL A 27 -10.84 22.67 3.86
C VAL A 27 -12.34 22.54 3.64
N LEU A 28 -13.00 21.68 4.43
CA LEU A 28 -14.45 21.45 4.39
C LEU A 28 -15.21 22.43 5.29
N VAL A 29 -14.66 22.73 6.47
CA VAL A 29 -15.20 23.73 7.39
C VAL A 29 -14.05 24.56 7.97
N PRO A 30 -14.06 25.89 7.80
CA PRO A 30 -13.04 26.75 8.39
C PRO A 30 -13.16 26.78 9.93
N GLY A 31 -12.02 26.93 10.62
CA GLY A 31 -11.97 26.96 12.08
C GLY A 31 -10.55 26.82 12.63
N ASN A 32 -10.43 26.70 13.96
CA ASN A 32 -9.18 26.36 14.64
C ASN A 32 -9.39 25.17 15.59
N PRO A 33 -8.98 23.94 15.22
CA PRO A 33 -8.47 23.57 13.88
C PRO A 33 -9.58 23.63 12.81
N PRO A 34 -9.24 23.69 11.50
CA PRO A 34 -10.22 23.47 10.43
C PRO A 34 -10.61 21.99 10.32
N LEU A 35 -11.81 21.70 9.82
CA LEU A 35 -12.14 20.35 9.34
C LEU A 35 -11.71 20.25 7.88
N THR A 36 -10.85 19.27 7.59
CA THR A 36 -10.33 19.03 6.24
C THR A 36 -10.76 17.66 5.72
N GLU A 37 -10.61 17.47 4.41
CA GLU A 37 -10.89 16.19 3.77
C GLU A 37 -10.01 15.06 4.31
N ALA A 38 -8.71 15.31 4.57
CA ALA A 38 -7.86 14.31 5.19
C ALA A 38 -8.30 13.94 6.62
N ALA A 39 -8.84 14.89 7.39
CA ALA A 39 -9.37 14.61 8.73
C ALA A 39 -10.61 13.69 8.67
N VAL A 40 -11.51 13.93 7.71
CA VAL A 40 -12.66 13.05 7.43
C VAL A 40 -12.20 11.68 6.97
N GLY A 41 -11.24 11.61 6.04
CA GLY A 41 -10.67 10.35 5.56
C GLY A 41 -10.00 9.53 6.66
N THR A 42 -9.28 10.19 7.56
CA THR A 42 -8.66 9.56 8.75
C THR A 42 -9.73 8.99 9.69
N ALA A 43 -10.81 9.72 9.93
CA ALA A 43 -11.92 9.22 10.72
C ALA A 43 -12.61 8.02 10.06
N ALA A 44 -12.87 8.09 8.75
CA ALA A 44 -13.46 6.99 7.98
C ALA A 44 -12.61 5.72 8.10
N GLN A 45 -11.28 5.83 7.93
CA GLN A 45 -10.36 4.70 8.08
C GLN A 45 -10.44 4.06 9.48
N LEU A 46 -10.54 4.86 10.55
CA LEU A 46 -10.73 4.30 11.90
C LEU A 46 -12.04 3.52 11.98
N TYR A 47 -13.15 4.08 11.50
CA TYR A 47 -14.46 3.43 11.59
C TYR A 47 -14.55 2.18 10.72
N GLU A 48 -14.04 2.21 9.50
CA GLU A 48 -13.98 1.05 8.61
C GLU A 48 -13.16 -0.09 9.23
N TRP A 49 -12.00 0.23 9.80
CA TRP A 49 -11.19 -0.74 10.52
C TRP A 49 -11.89 -1.24 11.79
N ALA A 50 -12.30 -0.34 12.68
CA ALA A 50 -12.83 -0.71 13.99
C ALA A 50 -14.18 -1.42 13.90
N LEU A 51 -15.04 -1.03 12.97
CA LEU A 51 -16.35 -1.65 12.79
C LEU A 51 -16.33 -2.81 11.81
N ASP A 52 -15.20 -3.10 11.18
CA ASP A 52 -15.07 -4.15 10.17
C ASP A 52 -16.03 -3.97 8.99
N VAL A 53 -16.16 -2.73 8.51
CA VAL A 53 -17.03 -2.37 7.37
C VAL A 53 -16.24 -1.60 6.33
N ARG A 54 -16.77 -1.52 5.11
CA ARG A 54 -16.21 -0.67 4.05
C ARG A 54 -17.28 0.28 3.58
N LEU A 55 -16.92 1.55 3.45
CA LEU A 55 -17.78 2.58 2.88
C LEU A 55 -17.54 2.62 1.37
N ASN A 56 -18.60 2.46 0.59
CA ASN A 56 -18.57 2.83 -0.82
C ASN A 56 -18.56 4.37 -0.96
N GLU A 57 -18.35 4.86 -2.18
CA GLU A 57 -18.26 6.31 -2.44
C GLU A 57 -19.50 7.10 -1.98
N PRO A 58 -20.75 6.70 -2.30
CA PRO A 58 -21.94 7.33 -1.72
C PRO A 58 -21.99 7.33 -0.20
N GLN A 59 -21.61 6.22 0.44
CA GLN A 59 -21.57 6.11 1.90
C GLN A 59 -20.48 6.99 2.51
N TYR A 60 -19.33 7.12 1.85
CA TYR A 60 -18.25 8.02 2.27
C TYR A 60 -18.70 9.48 2.21
N HIS A 61 -19.38 9.89 1.14
CA HIS A 61 -19.93 11.25 1.04
C HIS A 61 -20.99 11.55 2.10
N GLU A 62 -21.83 10.55 2.41
CA GLU A 62 -22.79 10.70 3.51
C GLU A 62 -22.10 10.78 4.87
N PHE A 63 -21.03 10.00 5.08
CA PHE A 63 -20.20 10.11 6.28
C PHE A 63 -19.50 11.47 6.40
N GLU A 64 -18.94 12.00 5.31
CA GLU A 64 -18.37 13.35 5.23
C GLU A 64 -19.41 14.41 5.62
N ARG A 65 -20.62 14.34 5.03
CA ARG A 65 -21.72 15.26 5.35
C ARG A 65 -22.07 15.22 6.84
N LEU A 66 -22.22 14.01 7.40
CA LEU A 66 -22.55 13.82 8.81
C LEU A 66 -21.46 14.40 9.75
N LEU A 67 -20.17 14.23 9.41
CA LEU A 67 -19.07 14.83 10.18
C LEU A 67 -19.03 16.34 10.05
N VAL A 68 -19.30 16.90 8.86
CA VAL A 68 -19.40 18.35 8.64
C VAL A 68 -20.52 18.95 9.49
N ASP A 69 -21.68 18.30 9.52
CA ASP A 69 -22.82 18.75 10.32
C ASP A 69 -22.51 18.68 11.82
N ARG A 70 -21.91 17.58 12.28
CA ARG A 70 -21.47 17.42 13.68
C ARG A 70 -20.42 18.48 14.06
N TRP A 71 -19.49 18.80 13.17
CA TRP A 71 -18.43 19.80 13.40
C TRP A 71 -18.97 21.23 13.56
N LYS A 72 -20.07 21.54 12.88
CA LYS A 72 -20.74 22.84 12.94
C LYS A 72 -21.57 23.03 14.21
N GLN A 73 -21.87 21.97 14.96
CA GLN A 73 -22.65 22.08 16.20
C GLN A 73 -21.94 22.94 17.26
N PRO A 74 -22.70 23.73 18.04
CA PRO A 74 -22.13 24.56 19.11
C PRO A 74 -21.58 23.69 20.26
N GLY A 75 -20.62 24.22 21.02
CA GLY A 75 -20.07 23.57 22.23
C GLY A 75 -18.79 22.75 22.04
N GLY A 76 -18.30 22.56 20.81
CA GLY A 76 -16.95 22.06 20.52
C GLY A 76 -16.65 20.59 20.85
N ALA A 77 -17.52 19.90 21.59
CA ALA A 77 -17.35 18.49 21.96
C ALA A 77 -17.17 17.57 20.74
N ALA A 78 -17.98 17.77 19.69
CA ALA A 78 -17.87 17.05 18.43
C ALA A 78 -16.50 17.24 17.75
N ARG A 79 -15.97 18.47 17.77
CA ARG A 79 -14.66 18.78 17.19
C ARG A 79 -13.55 18.07 17.95
N ALA A 80 -13.59 18.13 19.28
CA ALA A 80 -12.64 17.44 20.14
C ALA A 80 -12.68 15.92 19.91
N GLU A 81 -13.86 15.33 19.72
CA GLU A 81 -14.01 13.91 19.44
C GLU A 81 -13.45 13.50 18.08
N ILE A 82 -13.72 14.26 17.01
CA ILE A 82 -13.19 13.98 15.66
C ILE A 82 -11.65 14.08 15.66
N VAL A 83 -11.09 15.10 16.32
CA VAL A 83 -9.64 15.23 16.50
C VAL A 83 -9.06 14.06 17.30
N ALA A 84 -9.70 13.67 18.40
CA ALA A 84 -9.28 12.52 19.21
C ALA A 84 -9.38 11.20 18.44
N THR A 85 -10.36 11.05 17.54
CA THR A 85 -10.49 9.93 16.62
C THR A 85 -9.31 9.86 15.64
N GLY A 86 -8.92 11.00 15.05
CA GLY A 86 -7.74 11.06 14.21
C GLY A 86 -6.44 10.69 14.96
N ALA A 87 -6.28 11.18 16.19
CA ALA A 87 -5.15 10.85 17.04
C ALA A 87 -5.10 9.34 17.38
N ARG A 88 -6.24 8.77 17.79
CA ARG A 88 -6.38 7.33 18.06
C ARG A 88 -6.04 6.48 16.85
N TRP A 89 -6.51 6.87 15.65
CA TRP A 89 -6.13 6.18 14.43
C TRP A 89 -4.63 6.30 14.16
N GLY A 90 -4.04 7.48 14.37
CA GLY A 90 -2.59 7.66 14.26
C GLY A 90 -1.79 6.71 15.14
N ASP A 91 -2.24 6.45 16.37
CA ASP A 91 -1.64 5.46 17.26
C ASP A 91 -1.81 4.03 16.74
N VAL A 92 -3.03 3.65 16.36
CA VAL A 92 -3.32 2.31 15.80
C VAL A 92 -2.53 2.07 14.51
N ALA A 93 -2.53 3.04 13.59
CA ALA A 93 -1.86 2.96 12.30
C ALA A 93 -0.33 2.77 12.42
N ARG A 94 0.28 3.20 13.54
CA ARG A 94 1.70 2.97 13.84
C ARG A 94 2.00 1.59 14.43
N MET A 95 1.01 0.89 14.98
CA MET A 95 1.20 -0.45 15.54
C MET A 95 1.57 -1.45 14.44
N ARG A 96 2.24 -2.53 14.84
CA ARG A 96 2.48 -3.66 13.93
C ARG A 96 1.14 -4.25 13.51
N VAL A 97 1.10 -4.82 12.31
CA VAL A 97 -0.08 -5.47 11.74
C VAL A 97 -0.72 -6.48 12.71
N THR A 98 0.10 -7.32 13.34
CA THR A 98 -0.35 -8.32 14.32
C THR A 98 -0.92 -7.70 15.59
N GLU A 99 -0.34 -6.59 16.07
CA GLU A 99 -0.82 -5.85 17.23
C GLU A 99 -2.16 -5.18 16.94
N ARG A 100 -2.31 -4.55 15.76
CA ARG A 100 -3.59 -3.98 15.31
C ARG A 100 -4.69 -5.03 15.31
N GLY A 101 -4.45 -6.18 14.69
CA GLY A 101 -5.42 -7.28 14.63
C GLY A 101 -5.81 -7.78 16.03
N ALA A 102 -4.85 -7.87 16.96
CA ALA A 102 -5.10 -8.33 18.32
C ALA A 102 -5.97 -7.35 19.15
N ILE A 103 -5.90 -6.04 18.88
CA ILE A 103 -6.69 -5.04 19.62
C ILE A 103 -8.03 -4.71 18.97
N GLN A 104 -8.20 -4.98 17.66
CA GLN A 104 -9.39 -4.60 16.90
C GLN A 104 -10.70 -5.02 17.58
N PRO A 105 -10.88 -6.28 18.08
CA PRO A 105 -12.14 -6.66 18.73
C PRO A 105 -12.48 -5.81 19.96
N ARG A 106 -11.47 -5.48 20.78
CA ARG A 106 -11.67 -4.63 21.96
C ARG A 106 -12.04 -3.19 21.58
N VAL A 107 -11.43 -2.67 20.51
CA VAL A 107 -11.76 -1.34 19.99
C VAL A 107 -13.17 -1.33 19.39
N GLN A 108 -13.53 -2.37 18.64
CA GLN A 108 -14.86 -2.57 18.08
C GLN A 108 -15.92 -2.58 19.18
N ASP A 109 -15.73 -3.37 20.23
CA ASP A 109 -16.66 -3.47 21.36
C ASP A 109 -16.85 -2.11 22.06
N SER A 110 -15.75 -1.42 22.36
CA SER A 110 -15.77 -0.08 22.96
C SER A 110 -16.49 0.93 22.07
N LEU A 111 -16.23 0.88 20.77
CA LEU A 111 -16.82 1.78 19.79
C LEU A 111 -18.31 1.52 19.63
N LEU A 112 -18.74 0.27 19.53
CA LEU A 112 -20.15 -0.11 19.45
C LEU A 112 -20.92 0.27 20.72
N ALA A 113 -20.32 0.10 21.89
CA ALA A 113 -20.92 0.55 23.16
C ALA A 113 -21.16 2.07 23.15
N ARG A 114 -20.15 2.86 22.71
CA ARG A 114 -20.26 4.31 22.56
C ARG A 114 -21.35 4.69 21.55
N LEU A 115 -21.31 4.12 20.35
CA LEU A 115 -22.27 4.41 19.29
C LEU A 115 -23.72 4.12 19.73
N ARG A 116 -23.94 3.01 20.45
CA ARG A 116 -25.27 2.67 21.00
C ARG A 116 -25.75 3.68 22.05
N ALA A 117 -24.84 4.20 22.88
CA ALA A 117 -25.17 5.24 23.85
C ALA A 117 -25.53 6.57 23.17
N GLY A 118 -24.82 6.95 22.09
CA GLY A 118 -25.03 8.20 21.35
C GLY A 118 -26.18 8.17 20.34
N ALA A 119 -26.56 6.99 19.83
CA ALA A 119 -27.56 6.81 18.77
C ALA A 119 -28.93 7.48 19.04
N ARG A 120 -29.30 7.70 20.30
CA ARG A 120 -30.56 8.41 20.63
C ARG A 120 -30.55 9.89 20.27
N GLY A 121 -29.38 10.52 20.20
CA GLY A 121 -29.22 11.95 19.95
C GLY A 121 -28.36 12.31 18.75
N ASP A 122 -27.67 11.34 18.14
CA ASP A 122 -26.68 11.61 17.09
C ASP A 122 -26.94 10.78 15.82
N ASP A 123 -27.18 11.48 14.71
CA ASP A 123 -27.47 10.90 13.39
C ASP A 123 -26.26 10.13 12.83
N ALA A 124 -25.04 10.60 13.08
CA ALA A 124 -23.83 9.93 12.63
C ALA A 124 -23.64 8.61 13.38
N ASP A 125 -23.89 8.59 14.70
CA ASP A 125 -23.81 7.38 15.49
C ASP A 125 -24.86 6.34 15.05
N ARG A 126 -26.11 6.78 14.77
CA ARG A 126 -27.15 5.89 14.19
C ARG A 126 -26.76 5.34 12.84
N TRP A 127 -26.23 6.20 11.97
CA TRP A 127 -25.83 5.83 10.62
C TRP A 127 -24.70 4.79 10.65
N LEU A 128 -23.69 4.99 11.51
CA LEU A 128 -22.59 4.03 11.69
C LEU A 128 -23.07 2.67 12.23
N LEU A 129 -24.02 2.65 13.17
CA LEU A 129 -24.63 1.40 13.65
C LEU A 129 -25.39 0.67 12.54
N ALA A 130 -26.11 1.41 11.69
CA ALA A 130 -26.81 0.82 10.55
C ALA A 130 -25.82 0.19 9.56
N ARG A 131 -24.71 0.87 9.25
CA ARG A 131 -23.62 0.33 8.41
C ARG A 131 -22.97 -0.90 9.03
N TYR A 132 -22.72 -0.88 10.35
CA TYR A 132 -22.22 -2.06 11.06
C TYR A 132 -23.17 -3.25 10.92
N ALA A 133 -24.47 -3.05 11.17
CA ALA A 133 -25.47 -4.11 11.07
C ALA A 133 -25.60 -4.66 9.64
N GLU A 134 -25.51 -3.79 8.63
CA GLU A 134 -25.53 -4.16 7.21
C GLU A 134 -24.31 -5.01 6.84
N GLY A 135 -23.10 -4.58 7.21
CA GLY A 135 -21.87 -5.33 6.97
C GLY A 135 -21.81 -6.66 7.74
N HIS A 136 -22.44 -6.73 8.91
CA HIS A 136 -22.46 -7.96 9.72
C HIS A 136 -23.67 -8.86 9.46
N ARG A 137 -24.48 -8.53 8.44
CA ARG A 137 -25.55 -9.41 7.97
C ARG A 137 -24.97 -10.74 7.51
N VAL A 138 -25.49 -11.83 8.07
CA VAL A 138 -25.10 -13.20 7.67
C VAL A 138 -25.71 -13.51 6.30
N LEU A 139 -24.84 -13.79 5.32
CA LEU A 139 -25.21 -14.22 3.97
C LEU A 139 -25.29 -15.75 3.88
N ALA A 140 -24.40 -16.45 4.58
CA ALA A 140 -24.41 -17.90 4.69
C ALA A 140 -24.02 -18.33 6.11
N GLY A 141 -24.73 -19.33 6.65
CA GLY A 141 -24.41 -19.92 7.94
C GLY A 141 -23.07 -20.68 7.94
N GLY A 142 -22.65 -21.15 9.11
CA GLY A 142 -21.40 -21.89 9.30
C GLY A 142 -20.65 -21.43 10.54
N SER A 143 -19.51 -22.06 10.80
CA SER A 143 -18.58 -21.66 11.85
C SER A 143 -17.19 -21.48 11.25
N PRO A 144 -16.74 -20.23 10.97
CA PRO A 144 -17.49 -18.97 11.08
C PRO A 144 -18.55 -18.76 9.96
N PRO A 145 -19.55 -17.88 10.16
CA PRO A 145 -20.52 -17.51 9.12
C PRO A 145 -19.89 -16.59 8.07
N LEU A 146 -20.43 -16.58 6.84
CA LEU A 146 -20.11 -15.58 5.83
C LEU A 146 -20.97 -14.34 6.07
N THR A 147 -20.34 -13.24 6.45
CA THR A 147 -20.99 -11.94 6.57
C THR A 147 -20.87 -11.13 5.28
N GLN A 148 -21.70 -10.11 5.11
CA GLN A 148 -21.62 -9.17 4.00
C GLN A 148 -20.22 -8.52 3.92
N ALA A 149 -19.68 -8.06 5.04
CA ALA A 149 -18.37 -7.42 5.10
C ALA A 149 -17.22 -8.36 4.70
N LEU A 150 -17.31 -9.65 5.06
CA LEU A 150 -16.31 -10.62 4.63
C LEU A 150 -16.39 -10.86 3.11
N ALA A 151 -17.60 -11.02 2.56
CA ALA A 151 -17.80 -11.17 1.12
C ALA A 151 -17.30 -9.94 0.34
N ASP A 152 -17.60 -8.73 0.80
CA ASP A 152 -17.13 -7.49 0.15
C ASP A 152 -15.60 -7.40 0.13
N ARG A 153 -14.93 -7.81 1.21
CA ARG A 153 -13.46 -7.85 1.26
C ARG A 153 -12.86 -8.97 0.42
N MET A 154 -13.53 -10.11 0.31
CA MET A 154 -13.14 -11.15 -0.64
C MET A 154 -13.22 -10.62 -2.07
N ALA A 155 -14.29 -9.89 -2.42
CA ALA A 155 -14.40 -9.21 -3.71
C ALA A 155 -13.26 -8.21 -3.94
N ASP A 156 -12.92 -7.40 -2.93
CA ASP A 156 -11.80 -6.46 -3.01
C ASP A 156 -10.44 -7.15 -3.21
N TYR A 157 -10.23 -8.29 -2.56
CA TYR A 157 -9.05 -9.13 -2.77
C TYR A 157 -8.99 -9.63 -4.21
N TRP A 158 -10.10 -10.12 -4.77
CA TRP A 158 -10.15 -10.61 -6.14
C TRP A 158 -9.94 -9.50 -7.17
N GLU A 159 -10.58 -8.34 -7.00
CA GLU A 159 -10.32 -7.16 -7.84
C GLU A 159 -8.85 -6.78 -7.83
N TRP A 160 -8.23 -6.77 -6.64
CA TRP A 160 -6.83 -6.40 -6.48
C TRP A 160 -5.89 -7.44 -7.12
N VAL A 161 -6.07 -8.73 -6.84
CA VAL A 161 -5.22 -9.80 -7.38
C VAL A 161 -5.34 -9.87 -8.90
N LEU A 162 -6.56 -9.82 -9.42
CA LEU A 162 -6.81 -9.94 -10.85
C LEU A 162 -6.55 -8.65 -11.60
N ASP A 163 -6.37 -7.52 -10.89
CA ASP A 163 -6.19 -6.19 -11.47
C ASP A 163 -7.39 -5.73 -12.32
N VAL A 164 -8.59 -5.97 -11.78
CA VAL A 164 -9.87 -5.67 -12.43
C VAL A 164 -10.77 -4.86 -11.51
N ARG A 165 -11.77 -4.19 -12.09
CA ARG A 165 -12.88 -3.60 -11.35
C ARG A 165 -14.16 -4.35 -11.69
N PHE A 166 -14.83 -4.87 -10.69
CA PHE A 166 -16.12 -5.50 -10.89
C PHE A 166 -17.21 -4.44 -10.86
N SER A 167 -18.12 -4.52 -11.82
CA SER A 167 -19.41 -3.83 -11.74
C SER A 167 -20.25 -4.35 -10.57
N ASP A 168 -21.27 -3.59 -10.16
CA ASP A 168 -22.19 -4.02 -9.09
C ASP A 168 -22.82 -5.39 -9.39
N ARG A 169 -23.15 -5.64 -10.66
CA ARG A 169 -23.65 -6.94 -11.11
C ARG A 169 -22.62 -8.05 -10.93
N GLU A 170 -21.37 -7.82 -11.31
CA GLU A 170 -20.30 -8.82 -11.16
C GLU A 170 -19.97 -9.07 -9.69
N ARG A 171 -19.97 -8.04 -8.83
CA ARG A 171 -19.83 -8.21 -7.38
C ARG A 171 -20.99 -9.03 -6.80
N TRP A 172 -22.22 -8.82 -7.27
CA TRP A 172 -23.35 -9.64 -6.87
C TRP A 172 -23.20 -11.10 -7.34
N GLU A 173 -22.81 -11.34 -8.59
CA GLU A 173 -22.54 -12.69 -9.11
C GLU A 173 -21.45 -13.40 -8.29
N LEU A 174 -20.38 -12.69 -7.97
CA LEU A 174 -19.29 -13.17 -7.12
C LEU A 174 -19.80 -13.57 -5.73
N GLN A 175 -20.60 -12.71 -5.09
CA GLN A 175 -21.19 -12.99 -3.78
C GLN A 175 -22.05 -14.27 -3.82
N GLN A 176 -22.83 -14.51 -4.88
CA GLN A 176 -23.63 -15.74 -4.99
C GLN A 176 -22.73 -16.99 -5.06
N LEU A 177 -21.62 -16.91 -5.79
CA LEU A 177 -20.64 -18.00 -5.84
C LEU A 177 -19.99 -18.23 -4.47
N GLU A 178 -19.62 -17.15 -3.76
CA GLU A 178 -19.06 -17.22 -2.40
C GLU A 178 -20.03 -17.84 -1.41
N VAL A 179 -21.31 -17.45 -1.42
CA VAL A 179 -22.37 -18.05 -0.58
C VAL A 179 -22.50 -19.55 -0.87
N SER A 180 -22.53 -19.93 -2.15
CA SER A 180 -22.63 -21.34 -2.55
C SER A 180 -21.43 -22.16 -2.07
N MET A 181 -20.20 -21.65 -2.26
CA MET A 181 -18.98 -22.29 -1.78
C MET A 181 -18.95 -22.37 -0.25
N TRP A 182 -19.37 -21.33 0.45
CA TRP A 182 -19.40 -21.32 1.91
C TRP A 182 -20.32 -22.41 2.45
N GLY A 183 -21.42 -22.72 1.78
CA GLY A 183 -22.29 -23.85 2.13
C GLY A 183 -21.62 -25.22 1.99
N GLN A 184 -20.65 -25.36 1.09
CA GLN A 184 -20.06 -26.65 0.70
C GLN A 184 -18.70 -26.95 1.36
N ARG A 185 -17.96 -25.91 1.78
CA ARG A 185 -16.61 -26.04 2.33
C ARG A 185 -16.61 -26.28 3.85
N ASP A 186 -15.53 -26.89 4.34
CA ASP A 186 -15.35 -27.19 5.76
C ASP A 186 -14.98 -25.96 6.60
N ALA A 187 -14.94 -26.14 7.93
CA ALA A 187 -14.62 -25.07 8.86
C ALA A 187 -13.17 -24.58 8.75
N ALA A 188 -12.22 -25.45 8.38
CA ALA A 188 -10.81 -25.07 8.23
C ALA A 188 -10.62 -24.12 7.05
N TRP A 189 -11.26 -24.41 5.92
CA TRP A 189 -11.27 -23.55 4.74
C TRP A 189 -11.92 -22.18 5.05
N LYS A 190 -13.04 -22.17 5.76
CA LYS A 190 -13.72 -20.93 6.20
C LYS A 190 -12.86 -20.10 7.12
N GLN A 191 -12.23 -20.76 8.10
CA GLN A 191 -11.33 -20.11 9.04
C GLN A 191 -10.10 -19.52 8.32
N ASN A 192 -9.61 -20.19 7.27
CA ASN A 192 -8.52 -19.66 6.47
C ASN A 192 -8.90 -18.31 5.85
N TRP A 193 -10.10 -18.16 5.26
CA TRP A 193 -10.56 -16.87 4.71
C TRP A 193 -10.74 -15.79 5.78
N VAL A 194 -11.33 -16.15 6.92
CA VAL A 194 -11.52 -15.21 8.05
C VAL A 194 -10.20 -14.71 8.62
N THR A 195 -9.14 -15.53 8.59
CA THR A 195 -7.80 -15.12 9.03
C THR A 195 -7.05 -14.38 7.93
N PHE A 196 -7.10 -14.89 6.70
CA PHE A 196 -6.33 -14.40 5.56
C PHE A 196 -6.75 -12.99 5.14
N ILE A 197 -8.05 -12.73 4.98
CA ILE A 197 -8.55 -11.46 4.43
C ILE A 197 -8.16 -10.25 5.30
N PRO A 198 -8.39 -10.25 6.64
CA PRO A 198 -7.94 -9.16 7.49
C PRO A 198 -6.42 -9.00 7.50
N GLY A 199 -5.68 -10.12 7.52
CA GLY A 199 -4.22 -10.12 7.48
C GLY A 199 -3.67 -9.52 6.18
N TRP A 200 -4.24 -9.91 5.03
CA TRP A 200 -3.93 -9.36 3.72
C TRP A 200 -4.21 -7.86 3.67
N TRP A 201 -5.41 -7.42 4.04
CA TRP A 201 -5.76 -6.00 4.03
C TRP A 201 -4.81 -5.16 4.88
N THR A 202 -4.50 -5.65 6.08
CA THR A 202 -3.60 -4.97 7.00
C THR A 202 -2.17 -4.93 6.48
N THR A 203 -1.73 -5.97 5.77
CA THR A 203 -0.45 -5.99 5.05
C THR A 203 -0.47 -4.95 3.93
N MET A 204 -1.47 -4.97 3.06
CA MET A 204 -1.59 -4.05 1.93
C MET A 204 -1.53 -2.58 2.35
N THR A 205 -2.24 -2.20 3.41
CA THR A 205 -2.24 -0.81 3.90
C THR A 205 -0.87 -0.35 4.39
N SER A 206 -0.01 -1.26 4.86
CA SER A 206 1.36 -0.94 5.32
C SER A 206 2.41 -0.84 4.21
N LEU A 207 2.12 -1.38 3.02
CA LEU A 207 3.09 -1.45 1.93
C LEU A 207 3.08 -0.20 1.04
N GLY A 208 4.26 0.16 0.56
CA GLY A 208 4.44 1.19 -0.47
C GLY A 208 3.87 0.75 -1.83
N PRO A 209 3.65 1.69 -2.78
CA PRO A 209 2.98 1.40 -4.06
C PRO A 209 3.69 0.33 -4.90
N VAL A 210 5.02 0.30 -4.88
CA VAL A 210 5.81 -0.70 -5.61
C VAL A 210 5.74 -2.07 -4.92
N GLU A 211 5.83 -2.11 -3.60
CA GLU A 211 5.73 -3.37 -2.83
C GLU A 211 4.36 -4.02 -3.02
N ARG A 212 3.28 -3.21 -3.02
CA ARG A 212 1.93 -3.67 -3.39
C ARG A 212 1.91 -4.25 -4.79
N THR A 213 2.61 -3.63 -5.75
CA THR A 213 2.65 -4.13 -7.13
C THR A 213 3.43 -5.43 -7.25
N VAL A 214 4.56 -5.54 -6.55
CA VAL A 214 5.35 -6.79 -6.43
C VAL A 214 4.48 -7.92 -5.88
N LEU A 215 3.80 -7.68 -4.75
CA LEU A 215 2.92 -8.69 -4.16
C LEU A 215 1.75 -9.05 -5.07
N ARG A 216 1.16 -8.08 -5.77
CA ARG A 216 0.08 -8.34 -6.73
C ARG A 216 0.55 -9.24 -7.87
N VAL A 217 1.73 -8.96 -8.45
CA VAL A 217 2.28 -9.80 -9.52
C VAL A 217 2.49 -11.23 -9.02
N GLN A 218 3.05 -11.42 -7.82
CA GLN A 218 3.21 -12.74 -7.23
C GLN A 218 1.87 -13.44 -6.97
N ALA A 219 0.94 -12.76 -6.29
CA ALA A 219 -0.37 -13.30 -5.94
C ALA A 219 -1.15 -13.69 -7.21
N ARG A 220 -1.16 -12.82 -8.23
CA ARG A 220 -1.82 -13.06 -9.50
C ARG A 220 -1.24 -14.26 -10.23
N THR A 221 0.08 -14.39 -10.32
CA THR A 221 0.72 -15.54 -10.97
C THR A 221 0.31 -16.85 -10.28
N ASN A 222 0.32 -16.89 -8.95
CA ASN A 222 -0.08 -18.06 -8.18
C ASN A 222 -1.57 -18.38 -8.36
N VAL A 223 -2.44 -17.38 -8.24
CA VAL A 223 -3.89 -17.54 -8.38
C VAL A 223 -4.27 -18.00 -9.79
N LEU A 224 -3.66 -17.44 -10.83
CA LEU A 224 -3.94 -17.89 -12.21
C LEU A 224 -3.41 -19.30 -12.48
N ALA A 225 -2.31 -19.70 -11.85
CA ALA A 225 -1.84 -21.08 -11.92
C ALA A 225 -2.81 -22.05 -11.23
N GLU A 226 -3.33 -21.68 -10.05
CA GLU A 226 -4.34 -22.44 -9.31
C GLU A 226 -5.64 -22.57 -10.10
N ILE A 227 -6.22 -21.46 -10.55
CA ILE A 227 -7.48 -21.41 -11.32
C ILE A 227 -7.42 -22.33 -12.56
N ARG A 228 -6.26 -22.41 -13.22
CA ARG A 228 -6.06 -23.25 -14.41
C ARG A 228 -5.98 -24.75 -14.10
N GLN A 229 -5.74 -25.14 -12.85
CA GLN A 229 -5.71 -26.55 -12.45
C GLN A 229 -7.12 -27.13 -12.27
N THR A 230 -8.14 -26.27 -12.14
CA THR A 230 -9.53 -26.65 -11.82
C THR A 230 -10.54 -26.05 -12.81
N PRO A 231 -10.41 -26.27 -14.13
CA PRO A 231 -11.28 -25.64 -15.15
C PRO A 231 -12.77 -26.04 -15.03
N GLY A 232 -13.06 -27.13 -14.32
CA GLY A 232 -14.41 -27.61 -14.02
C GLY A 232 -15.13 -26.80 -12.95
N ASP A 233 -14.39 -26.13 -12.06
CA ASP A 233 -14.97 -25.38 -10.94
C ASP A 233 -15.65 -24.08 -11.42
N PRO A 234 -16.93 -23.83 -11.08
CA PRO A 234 -17.65 -22.64 -11.54
C PRO A 234 -17.02 -21.32 -11.08
N PHE A 235 -16.45 -21.28 -9.88
CA PHE A 235 -15.84 -20.08 -9.31
C PHE A 235 -14.51 -19.77 -9.98
N ASP A 236 -13.67 -20.79 -10.23
CA ASP A 236 -12.44 -20.67 -11.02
C ASP A 236 -12.71 -20.18 -12.43
N ARG A 237 -13.70 -20.79 -13.10
CA ARG A 237 -14.08 -20.39 -14.46
C ARG A 237 -14.58 -18.95 -14.52
N TRP A 238 -15.40 -18.54 -13.55
CA TRP A 238 -15.90 -17.17 -13.48
C TRP A 238 -14.74 -16.18 -13.31
N ARG A 239 -13.81 -16.43 -12.37
CA ARG A 239 -12.64 -15.57 -12.15
C ARG A 239 -11.73 -15.48 -13.37
N LEU A 240 -11.45 -16.62 -14.01
CA LEU A 240 -10.62 -16.66 -15.22
C LEU A 240 -11.25 -15.85 -16.35
N ALA A 241 -12.56 -16.00 -16.57
CA ALA A 241 -13.27 -15.29 -17.63
C ALA A 241 -13.22 -13.77 -17.43
N ARG A 242 -13.34 -13.27 -16.19
CA ARG A 242 -13.22 -11.84 -15.88
C ARG A 242 -11.80 -11.33 -16.11
N TYR A 243 -10.80 -12.08 -15.66
CA TYR A 243 -9.40 -11.76 -15.92
C TYR A 243 -9.10 -11.72 -17.43
N GLU A 244 -9.51 -12.73 -18.19
CA GLU A 244 -9.25 -12.80 -19.63
C GLU A 244 -10.00 -11.72 -20.40
N ALA A 245 -11.24 -11.36 -20.01
CA ALA A 245 -11.98 -10.28 -20.62
C ALA A 245 -11.29 -8.92 -20.40
N ALA A 246 -10.83 -8.68 -19.17
CA ALA A 246 -10.10 -7.48 -18.77
C ALA A 246 -8.76 -7.31 -19.50
N HIS A 247 -7.99 -8.40 -19.59
CA HIS A 247 -6.61 -8.38 -20.07
C HIS A 247 -6.46 -8.84 -21.52
N ARG A 248 -7.56 -9.04 -22.25
CA ARG A 248 -7.51 -9.37 -23.68
C ARG A 248 -6.92 -8.20 -24.48
N PRO A 249 -5.89 -8.43 -25.32
CA PRO A 249 -5.39 -7.41 -26.23
C PRO A 249 -6.51 -6.79 -27.08
N GLY A 250 -6.61 -5.47 -27.04
CA GLY A 250 -7.62 -4.70 -27.78
C GLY A 250 -8.95 -4.51 -27.05
N GLY A 251 -9.09 -5.02 -25.82
CA GLY A 251 -10.21 -4.68 -24.94
C GLY A 251 -10.04 -3.30 -24.29
N ASP A 252 -11.10 -2.82 -23.63
CA ASP A 252 -11.14 -1.48 -23.04
C ASP A 252 -10.04 -1.24 -21.98
N MET A 253 -9.72 -2.26 -21.17
CA MET A 253 -8.69 -2.16 -20.15
C MET A 253 -7.28 -2.52 -20.64
N ASN A 254 -7.17 -3.22 -21.77
CA ASN A 254 -5.88 -3.59 -22.36
C ASN A 254 -5.81 -3.22 -23.86
N PRO A 255 -5.95 -1.92 -24.22
CA PRO A 255 -5.92 -1.49 -25.60
C PRO A 255 -4.57 -1.81 -26.26
N VAL A 256 -4.60 -2.06 -27.57
CA VAL A 256 -3.39 -2.16 -28.39
C VAL A 256 -2.86 -0.74 -28.64
N LEU A 257 -1.68 -0.45 -28.09
CA LEU A 257 -1.00 0.83 -28.26
C LEU A 257 -0.19 0.89 -29.55
N VAL A 258 0.36 -0.25 -29.98
CA VAL A 258 1.10 -0.40 -31.25
C VAL A 258 0.78 -1.76 -31.87
N ALA A 259 0.28 -1.76 -33.10
CA ALA A 259 0.02 -2.98 -33.86
C ALA A 259 1.32 -3.68 -34.28
N GLY A 260 1.26 -5.00 -34.50
CA GLY A 260 2.38 -5.81 -34.95
C GLY A 260 2.09 -7.30 -34.80
N ALA A 261 3.04 -8.15 -35.23
CA ALA A 261 2.93 -9.61 -35.04
C ALA A 261 2.79 -9.98 -33.55
N VAL A 262 3.51 -9.26 -32.69
CA VAL A 262 3.23 -9.16 -31.26
C VAL A 262 2.76 -7.72 -31.02
N PRO A 263 1.49 -7.46 -30.70
CA PRO A 263 1.03 -6.09 -30.42
C PRO A 263 1.59 -5.62 -29.07
N LEU A 264 1.99 -4.35 -28.98
CA LEU A 264 2.27 -3.72 -27.68
C LEU A 264 0.95 -3.27 -27.07
N THR A 265 0.59 -3.82 -25.92
CA THR A 265 -0.64 -3.48 -25.22
C THR A 265 -0.39 -2.62 -23.99
N GLN A 266 -1.45 -1.99 -23.46
CA GLN A 266 -1.36 -1.21 -22.22
C GLN A 266 -0.86 -2.03 -21.04
N ASP A 267 -1.28 -3.28 -20.90
CA ASP A 267 -0.80 -4.17 -19.83
C ASP A 267 0.70 -4.40 -19.91
N MET A 268 1.24 -4.68 -21.09
CA MET A 268 2.68 -4.90 -21.26
C MET A 268 3.47 -3.67 -20.78
N VAL A 269 3.02 -2.48 -21.17
CA VAL A 269 3.64 -1.22 -20.76
C VAL A 269 3.51 -1.00 -19.25
N THR A 270 2.33 -1.24 -18.67
CA THR A 270 2.08 -1.11 -17.22
C THR A 270 2.94 -2.07 -16.40
N GLN A 271 3.06 -3.33 -16.83
CA GLN A 271 3.90 -4.34 -16.19
C GLN A 271 5.39 -3.99 -16.33
N TYR A 272 5.81 -3.45 -17.48
CA TYR A 272 7.19 -3.02 -17.67
C TYR A 272 7.54 -1.85 -16.74
N CYS A 273 6.64 -0.88 -16.58
CA CYS A 273 6.84 0.22 -15.62
C CYS A 273 7.01 -0.31 -14.19
N ALA A 274 6.18 -1.29 -13.78
CA ALA A 274 6.28 -1.93 -12.47
C ALA A 274 7.62 -2.66 -12.26
N PHE A 275 8.09 -3.37 -13.29
CA PHE A 275 9.41 -4.00 -13.29
C PHE A 275 10.52 -2.97 -13.07
N VAL A 276 10.49 -1.86 -13.81
CA VAL A 276 11.48 -0.78 -13.67
C VAL A 276 11.45 -0.16 -12.28
N GLU A 277 10.27 0.12 -11.72
CA GLU A 277 10.08 0.67 -10.37
C GLU A 277 10.67 -0.24 -9.29
N TRP A 278 10.36 -1.54 -9.36
CA TRP A 278 10.89 -2.54 -8.45
C TRP A 278 12.41 -2.61 -8.53
N ARG A 279 12.92 -2.77 -9.75
CA ARG A 279 14.35 -2.92 -10.03
C ARG A 279 15.15 -1.72 -9.52
N ARG A 280 14.66 -0.51 -9.75
CA ARG A 280 15.30 0.75 -9.36
C ARG A 280 15.13 1.10 -7.88
N ARG A 281 14.57 0.17 -7.09
CA ARG A 281 14.30 0.31 -5.65
C ARG A 281 13.48 1.55 -5.31
N LEU A 282 12.58 1.95 -6.20
CA LEU A 282 11.67 3.08 -5.95
C LEU A 282 10.55 2.68 -4.97
N GLN A 283 10.82 1.75 -4.04
CA GLN A 283 9.77 1.05 -3.29
C GLN A 283 8.97 1.96 -2.36
N LEU A 284 9.62 3.02 -1.89
CA LEU A 284 9.04 3.97 -0.94
C LEU A 284 8.15 5.01 -1.62
N THR A 285 8.52 5.48 -2.82
CA THR A 285 7.86 6.61 -3.48
C THR A 285 7.11 6.21 -4.74
N GLY A 286 7.50 5.11 -5.38
CA GLY A 286 7.13 4.81 -6.77
C GLY A 286 7.63 5.88 -7.74
N LEU A 287 7.26 5.75 -9.01
CA LEU A 287 7.27 6.88 -9.93
C LEU A 287 6.01 7.73 -9.70
N GLY A 288 6.17 9.05 -9.67
CA GLY A 288 5.01 9.95 -9.72
C GLY A 288 4.23 9.76 -11.03
N ALA A 289 2.96 10.16 -11.05
CA ALA A 289 2.08 9.95 -12.22
C ALA A 289 2.68 10.47 -13.53
N GLN A 290 3.29 11.66 -13.52
CA GLN A 290 3.96 12.24 -14.68
C GLN A 290 5.19 11.43 -15.12
N GLN A 291 6.03 11.00 -14.18
CA GLN A 291 7.22 10.19 -14.49
C GLN A 291 6.83 8.82 -15.04
N ARG A 292 5.78 8.23 -14.49
CA ARG A 292 5.21 6.97 -14.99
C ARG A 292 4.69 7.16 -16.41
N GLN A 293 3.95 8.23 -16.68
CA GLN A 293 3.47 8.56 -18.03
C GLN A 293 4.63 8.74 -19.02
N GLN A 294 5.70 9.43 -18.62
CA GLN A 294 6.91 9.58 -19.46
C GLN A 294 7.58 8.24 -19.76
N LEU A 295 7.67 7.34 -18.77
CA LEU A 295 8.18 5.98 -19.00
C LEU A 295 7.30 5.22 -19.99
N GLN A 296 5.98 5.28 -19.83
CA GLN A 296 5.04 4.64 -20.75
C GLN A 296 5.23 5.15 -22.18
N GLN A 297 5.35 6.48 -22.35
CA GLN A 297 5.60 7.10 -23.65
C GLN A 297 6.93 6.64 -24.26
N LEU A 298 7.99 6.54 -23.45
CA LEU A 298 9.30 6.05 -23.90
C LEU A 298 9.22 4.59 -24.36
N VAL A 299 8.56 3.71 -23.60
CA VAL A 299 8.36 2.31 -24.01
C VAL A 299 7.61 2.21 -25.34
N VAL A 300 6.55 3.00 -25.49
CA VAL A 300 5.76 3.02 -26.73
C VAL A 300 6.58 3.57 -27.90
N ALA A 301 7.36 4.63 -27.69
CA ALA A 301 8.22 5.21 -28.72
C ALA A 301 9.29 4.21 -29.18
N ASP A 302 10.01 3.60 -28.23
CA ASP A 302 11.05 2.62 -28.54
C ASP A 302 10.47 1.37 -29.20
N TRP A 303 9.28 0.91 -28.82
CA TRP A 303 8.64 -0.21 -29.53
C TRP A 303 8.33 0.11 -30.99
N LYS A 304 7.90 1.35 -31.28
CA LYS A 304 7.60 1.82 -32.65
C LYS A 304 8.86 1.93 -33.50
N SER A 305 9.91 2.56 -32.99
CA SER A 305 11.15 2.82 -33.74
C SER A 305 12.19 1.71 -33.63
N GLY A 306 12.10 0.86 -32.62
CA GLY A 306 13.05 -0.19 -32.31
C GLY A 306 12.99 -1.35 -33.30
N ASP A 307 14.14 -2.01 -33.45
CA ASP A 307 14.27 -3.21 -34.26
C ASP A 307 13.68 -4.46 -33.55
N ALA A 308 13.76 -5.61 -34.21
CA ALA A 308 13.29 -6.87 -33.63
C ALA A 308 14.03 -7.24 -32.33
N ALA A 309 15.31 -6.89 -32.22
CA ALA A 309 16.08 -7.14 -31.01
C ALA A 309 15.58 -6.27 -29.85
N ALA A 310 15.28 -4.98 -30.09
CA ALA A 310 14.69 -4.04 -29.13
C ALA A 310 13.43 -4.65 -28.49
N ARG A 311 12.49 -5.06 -29.33
CA ARG A 311 11.23 -5.69 -28.91
C ARG A 311 11.46 -7.00 -28.16
N GLN A 312 12.36 -7.85 -28.65
CA GLN A 312 12.65 -9.15 -28.02
C GLN A 312 13.20 -9.00 -26.60
N ALA A 313 14.07 -8.02 -26.34
CA ALA A 313 14.60 -7.86 -24.99
C ALA A 313 13.60 -7.21 -24.02
N LEU A 314 12.68 -6.36 -24.49
CA LEU A 314 11.55 -5.93 -23.66
C LEU A 314 10.66 -7.13 -23.29
N LEU A 315 10.37 -8.01 -24.26
CA LEU A 315 9.61 -9.23 -24.01
C LEU A 315 10.33 -10.20 -23.06
N ALA A 316 11.66 -10.30 -23.14
CA ALA A 316 12.46 -11.10 -22.23
C ALA A 316 12.40 -10.56 -20.78
N ASP A 317 12.57 -9.25 -20.60
CA ASP A 317 12.43 -8.60 -19.30
C ASP A 317 11.02 -8.83 -18.71
N LEU A 318 9.96 -8.69 -19.52
CA LEU A 318 8.58 -8.98 -19.11
C LEU A 318 8.36 -10.46 -18.77
N GLY A 319 8.90 -11.37 -19.57
CA GLY A 319 8.83 -12.81 -19.32
C GLY A 319 9.47 -13.17 -17.98
N TRP A 320 10.67 -12.64 -17.71
CA TRP A 320 11.32 -12.83 -16.42
C TRP A 320 10.49 -12.27 -15.25
N TRP A 321 9.97 -11.03 -15.40
CA TRP A 321 9.15 -10.38 -14.38
C TRP A 321 7.86 -11.12 -14.04
N LEU A 322 7.19 -11.69 -15.04
CA LEU A 322 5.88 -12.33 -14.85
C LEU A 322 5.97 -13.82 -14.52
N GLN A 323 7.05 -14.50 -14.94
CA GLN A 323 7.15 -15.96 -14.85
C GLN A 323 8.24 -16.43 -13.88
N VAL A 324 9.37 -15.74 -13.78
CA VAL A 324 10.51 -16.14 -12.94
C VAL A 324 10.45 -15.45 -11.59
N PHE A 325 10.30 -14.13 -11.58
CA PHE A 325 10.32 -13.31 -10.37
C PHE A 325 9.32 -13.76 -9.27
N PRO A 326 8.06 -14.13 -9.58
CA PRO A 326 7.11 -14.62 -8.58
C PRO A 326 7.59 -15.82 -7.78
N GLY A 327 8.39 -16.70 -8.40
CA GLY A 327 8.92 -17.91 -7.79
C GLY A 327 10.16 -17.69 -6.92
N LEU A 328 10.74 -16.48 -6.92
CA LEU A 328 11.90 -16.17 -6.08
C LEU A 328 11.50 -15.99 -4.61
N THR A 329 12.34 -16.48 -3.70
CA THR A 329 12.27 -16.16 -2.27
C THR A 329 12.68 -14.71 -2.01
N ASP A 330 12.34 -14.15 -0.86
CA ASP A 330 12.75 -12.78 -0.51
C ASP A 330 14.27 -12.60 -0.50
N ALA A 331 15.03 -13.61 -0.04
CA ALA A 331 16.48 -13.59 -0.08
C ALA A 331 17.01 -13.54 -1.52
N GLN A 332 16.45 -14.35 -2.43
CA GLN A 332 16.82 -14.33 -3.85
C GLN A 332 16.45 -13.01 -4.52
N ARG A 333 15.29 -12.42 -4.18
CA ARG A 333 14.91 -11.11 -4.69
C ARG A 333 15.89 -10.03 -4.23
N GLN A 334 16.25 -10.03 -2.95
CA GLN A 334 17.24 -9.09 -2.42
C GLN A 334 18.60 -9.29 -3.09
N ASP A 335 19.00 -10.53 -3.37
CA ASP A 335 20.24 -10.86 -4.06
C ASP A 335 20.26 -10.31 -5.50
N VAL A 336 19.19 -10.56 -6.28
CA VAL A 336 19.03 -10.01 -7.64
C VAL A 336 19.09 -8.48 -7.62
N ILE A 337 18.46 -7.84 -6.63
CA ILE A 337 18.46 -6.38 -6.48
C ILE A 337 19.84 -5.86 -6.01
N TYR A 338 20.56 -6.58 -5.16
CA TYR A 338 21.86 -6.18 -4.63
C TYR A 338 22.95 -6.28 -5.69
N LYS A 339 23.02 -7.42 -6.36
CA LYS A 339 24.02 -7.67 -7.38
C LYS A 339 23.66 -7.04 -8.73
N ASN A 340 22.47 -6.47 -8.84
CA ASN A 340 21.91 -5.97 -10.10
C ASN A 340 21.98 -7.05 -11.22
N GLU A 341 21.93 -8.33 -10.81
CA GLU A 341 22.31 -9.52 -11.59
C GLU A 341 21.49 -9.69 -12.85
N HIS A 342 20.26 -9.21 -12.84
CA HIS A 342 19.43 -9.15 -14.03
C HIS A 342 19.52 -7.76 -14.61
N THR A 343 20.60 -7.34 -15.27
CA THR A 343 20.66 -6.07 -16.03
C THR A 343 19.66 -6.14 -17.17
N GLY A 344 18.50 -5.49 -17.02
CA GLY A 344 17.38 -5.61 -17.94
C GLY A 344 17.88 -5.18 -19.29
N ALA A 345 17.91 -6.11 -20.25
CA ALA A 345 18.62 -5.92 -21.50
C ALA A 345 18.07 -4.70 -22.27
N TYR A 346 16.81 -4.36 -22.02
CA TYR A 346 16.20 -3.13 -22.52
C TYR A 346 16.75 -1.85 -21.86
N LEU A 347 16.87 -1.79 -20.53
CA LEU A 347 17.39 -0.61 -19.84
C LEU A 347 18.85 -0.33 -20.21
N GLU A 348 19.65 -1.38 -20.35
CA GLU A 348 21.06 -1.22 -20.71
C GLU A 348 21.22 -0.66 -22.13
N ARG A 349 20.31 -1.04 -23.04
CA ARG A 349 20.27 -0.45 -24.38
C ARG A 349 19.79 1.00 -24.37
N LEU A 350 18.83 1.38 -23.52
CA LEU A 350 18.47 2.79 -23.37
C LEU A 350 19.65 3.62 -22.87
N HIS A 351 20.46 3.08 -21.96
CA HIS A 351 21.70 3.73 -21.52
C HIS A 351 22.68 3.93 -22.69
N GLN A 352 22.83 2.92 -23.54
CA GLN A 352 23.73 2.93 -24.71
C GLN A 352 23.12 3.62 -25.94
N SER A 353 21.84 4.02 -25.90
CA SER A 353 21.13 4.56 -27.06
C SER A 353 21.77 5.86 -27.56
N PRO A 354 21.91 6.04 -28.89
CA PRO A 354 22.36 7.32 -29.46
C PRO A 354 21.31 8.42 -29.34
N ASP A 355 20.05 8.09 -29.04
CA ASP A 355 19.00 9.07 -28.77
C ASP A 355 19.24 9.75 -27.41
N ALA A 356 19.51 11.06 -27.46
CA ALA A 356 19.75 11.89 -26.28
C ALA A 356 18.56 11.91 -25.31
N ASN A 357 17.33 11.76 -25.80
CA ASN A 357 16.13 11.72 -24.96
C ASN A 357 16.04 10.40 -24.18
N ALA A 358 16.25 9.27 -24.86
CA ALA A 358 16.30 7.95 -24.22
C ALA A 358 17.40 7.88 -23.15
N ARG A 359 18.59 8.38 -23.49
CA ARG A 359 19.72 8.44 -22.56
C ARG A 359 19.47 9.40 -21.40
N GLY A 360 18.94 10.59 -21.68
CA GLY A 360 18.58 11.58 -20.64
C GLY A 360 17.54 11.05 -19.66
N TRP A 361 16.55 10.31 -20.15
CA TRP A 361 15.57 9.65 -19.30
C TRP A 361 16.20 8.54 -18.44
N TYR A 362 17.07 7.71 -19.01
CA TYR A 362 17.84 6.73 -18.25
C TYR A 362 18.65 7.38 -17.12
N LEU A 363 19.36 8.47 -17.41
CA LEU A 363 20.12 9.22 -16.39
C LEU A 363 19.21 9.85 -15.32
N SER A 364 18.01 10.30 -15.70
CA SER A 364 17.01 10.80 -14.75
C SER A 364 16.52 9.71 -13.79
N LEU A 365 16.34 8.48 -14.27
CA LEU A 365 16.06 7.35 -13.40
C LEU A 365 17.22 7.06 -12.44
N GLU A 366 18.47 7.10 -12.91
CA GLU A 366 19.62 6.90 -12.03
C GLU A 366 19.70 7.97 -10.94
N ALA A 367 19.41 9.23 -11.29
CA ALA A 367 19.33 10.31 -10.32
C ALA A 367 18.25 10.06 -9.26
N LEU A 368 17.04 9.63 -9.67
CA LEU A 368 15.95 9.29 -8.75
C LEU A 368 16.29 8.10 -7.84
N THR A 369 16.96 7.08 -8.38
CA THR A 369 17.46 5.95 -7.59
C THR A 369 18.47 6.42 -6.55
N LEU A 370 19.42 7.28 -6.93
CA LEU A 370 20.41 7.84 -6.02
C LEU A 370 19.75 8.67 -4.91
N GLU A 371 18.76 9.50 -5.25
CA GLU A 371 17.99 10.28 -4.28
C GLU A 371 17.21 9.38 -3.31
N THR A 372 16.59 8.31 -3.81
CA THR A 372 15.90 7.32 -2.97
C THR A 372 16.87 6.62 -2.01
N PHE A 373 18.08 6.30 -2.47
CA PHE A 373 19.13 5.77 -1.60
C PHE A 373 19.58 6.76 -0.53
N ARG A 374 19.75 8.04 -0.88
CA ARG A 374 20.07 9.10 0.09
C ARG A 374 18.96 9.25 1.12
N TYR A 375 17.70 9.29 0.68
CA TYR A 375 16.54 9.36 1.57
C TYR A 375 16.50 8.17 2.54
N ARG A 376 16.72 6.94 2.04
CA ARG A 376 16.80 5.75 2.90
C ARG A 376 17.94 5.82 3.90
N ALA A 377 19.12 6.28 3.49
CA ALA A 377 20.26 6.44 4.39
C ALA A 377 19.95 7.45 5.50
N VAL A 378 19.28 8.56 5.17
CA VAL A 378 18.81 9.56 6.15
C VAL A 378 17.79 8.93 7.11
N MET A 379 16.77 8.25 6.59
CA MET A 379 15.75 7.59 7.41
C MET A 379 16.35 6.52 8.32
N GLN A 380 17.26 5.69 7.82
CA GLN A 380 17.93 4.66 8.60
C GLN A 380 18.79 5.29 9.72
N ASN A 381 19.52 6.37 9.42
CA ASN A 381 20.26 7.12 10.44
C ASN A 381 19.34 7.72 11.51
N MET A 382 18.19 8.29 11.11
CA MET A 382 17.18 8.81 12.04
C MET A 382 16.61 7.70 12.93
N TYR A 383 16.32 6.52 12.38
CA TYR A 383 15.87 5.37 13.16
C TYR A 383 16.94 4.91 14.16
N ILE A 384 18.21 4.80 13.73
CA ILE A 384 19.32 4.44 14.61
C ILE A 384 19.46 5.46 15.75
N GLN A 385 19.37 6.76 15.46
CA GLN A 385 19.43 7.82 16.47
C GLN A 385 18.26 7.74 17.45
N THR A 386 17.04 7.53 16.95
CA THR A 386 15.84 7.39 17.79
C THR A 386 15.96 6.17 18.71
N TRP A 387 16.40 5.03 18.18
CA TRP A 387 16.65 3.82 18.97
C TRP A 387 17.71 4.03 20.04
N ARG A 388 18.83 4.69 19.71
CA ARG A 388 19.86 5.05 20.69
C ARG A 388 19.30 5.93 21.80
N SER A 389 18.53 6.96 21.45
CA SER A 389 17.87 7.84 22.43
C SER A 389 16.91 7.08 23.35
N MET A 390 16.13 6.13 22.82
CA MET A 390 15.25 5.28 23.63
C MET A 390 16.05 4.39 24.59
N ILE A 391 17.16 3.78 24.14
CA ILE A 391 18.03 2.96 24.99
C ILE A 391 18.65 3.83 26.11
N GLU A 392 19.15 5.02 25.78
CA GLU A 392 19.71 5.97 26.74
C GLU A 392 18.67 6.44 27.76
N SER A 393 17.45 6.78 27.32
CA SER A 393 16.35 7.15 28.20
C SER A 393 15.95 5.99 29.12
N ASN A 394 15.88 4.76 28.60
CA ASN A 394 15.57 3.58 29.41
C ASN A 394 16.68 3.33 30.45
N ARG A 395 17.95 3.44 30.04
CA ARG A 395 19.11 3.33 30.93
C ARG A 395 19.04 4.37 32.06
N ALA A 396 18.73 5.63 31.74
CA ALA A 396 18.57 6.69 32.74
C ALA A 396 17.45 6.36 33.75
N THR A 397 16.29 5.91 33.26
CA THR A 397 15.16 5.47 34.10
C THR A 397 15.55 4.31 35.01
N MET A 398 16.21 3.27 34.47
CA MET A 398 16.64 2.11 35.25
C MET A 398 17.70 2.47 36.29
N THR A 399 18.65 3.36 35.97
CA THR A 399 19.58 3.91 36.97
C THR A 399 18.83 4.65 38.07
N GLN A 400 17.80 5.43 37.75
CA GLN A 400 17.01 6.15 38.76
C GLN A 400 16.22 5.19 39.65
N ILE A 401 15.61 4.16 39.07
CA ILE A 401 14.92 3.10 39.81
C ILE A 401 15.91 2.39 40.74
N ALA A 402 17.08 2.00 40.25
CA ALA A 402 18.11 1.36 41.06
C ALA A 402 18.57 2.25 42.22
N ARG A 403 18.72 3.57 42.00
CA ARG A 403 19.02 4.54 43.08
C ARG A 403 17.90 4.62 44.10
N ASN A 404 16.64 4.65 43.65
CA ASN A 404 15.48 4.78 44.54
C ASN A 404 15.19 3.49 45.33
N LEU A 405 15.54 2.32 44.78
CA LEU A 405 15.29 1.02 45.40
C LEU A 405 16.45 0.49 46.25
N ALA A 406 17.61 1.15 46.27
CA ALA A 406 18.78 0.62 46.95
C ALA A 406 18.71 0.75 48.49
N PRO A 407 18.80 -0.36 49.25
CA PRO A 407 19.43 -0.35 50.57
C PRO A 407 20.95 -0.39 50.38
N SER A 408 21.66 0.69 50.76
CA SER A 408 23.13 0.80 50.91
C SER A 408 24.04 -0.07 50.01
N GLY A 409 23.86 -0.05 48.68
CA GLY A 409 24.74 -0.76 47.74
C GLY A 409 24.87 -0.06 46.38
N ARG A 410 26.08 -0.08 45.79
CA ARG A 410 26.38 0.50 44.47
C ARG A 410 26.06 -0.54 43.37
N TYR A 411 25.36 -0.14 42.33
CA TYR A 411 25.07 -0.96 41.14
C TYR A 411 25.72 -0.31 39.92
N GLU A 412 26.31 -1.10 39.03
CA GLU A 412 26.91 -0.62 37.76
C GLU A 412 26.31 -1.38 36.58
N TYR A 413 26.13 -0.68 35.47
CA TYR A 413 25.59 -1.26 34.24
C TYR A 413 26.70 -1.95 33.45
N ASP A 414 26.58 -3.26 33.21
CA ASP A 414 27.48 -4.00 32.33
C ASP A 414 26.92 -4.00 30.89
N ALA A 415 27.64 -3.33 30.00
CA ALA A 415 27.27 -3.25 28.58
C ALA A 415 27.35 -4.60 27.84
N ARG A 416 28.05 -5.60 28.39
CA ARG A 416 28.17 -6.93 27.79
C ARG A 416 26.95 -7.79 28.06
N THR A 417 26.40 -7.69 29.28
CA THR A 417 25.23 -8.48 29.71
C THR A 417 23.92 -7.74 29.50
N GLY A 418 23.96 -6.41 29.39
CA GLY A 418 22.77 -5.58 29.30
C GLY A 418 22.02 -5.43 30.63
N ALA A 419 22.64 -5.81 31.75
CA ALA A 419 22.05 -5.80 33.08
C ALA A 419 22.76 -4.82 34.04
N TYR A 420 22.08 -4.48 35.14
CA TYR A 420 22.69 -3.78 36.26
C TYR A 420 23.12 -4.80 37.30
N ASP A 421 24.42 -4.92 37.50
CA ASP A 421 25.00 -5.85 38.46
C ASP A 421 25.36 -5.12 39.77
N ARG A 422 25.22 -5.83 40.89
CA ARG A 422 25.58 -5.30 42.20
C ARG A 422 27.09 -5.26 42.33
N TYR A 423 27.66 -4.08 42.56
CA TYR A 423 29.09 -3.93 42.80
C TYR A 423 29.42 -4.39 44.22
N THR A 424 29.99 -5.59 44.35
CA THR A 424 30.69 -6.04 45.56
C THR A 424 32.17 -5.71 45.39
N PRO A 425 32.74 -4.75 46.15
CA PRO A 425 34.18 -4.49 46.09
C PRO A 425 34.91 -5.79 46.43
N TYR A 426 35.82 -6.20 45.57
CA TYR A 426 36.70 -7.33 45.83
C TYR A 426 37.63 -6.94 46.98
N VAL A 427 37.40 -7.51 48.16
CA VAL A 427 38.34 -7.39 49.28
C VAL A 427 39.40 -8.47 49.07
N PRO A 428 40.68 -8.11 48.84
CA PRO A 428 41.74 -9.09 48.57
C PRO A 428 42.03 -10.01 49.75
#